data_AF-A0A6V8LIG9-F1
#
_entry.id   AF-A0A6V8LIG9-F1
#
_cell.length_a   1.000
_cell.length_b   1.000
_cell.length_c   1.000
_cell.angle_alpha   90.00
_cell.angle_beta   90.00
_cell.angle_gamma   90.00
#
_symmetry.space_group_name_H-M   'P 1'
#
loop_
_entity.id
_entity.type
_entity.pdbx_description
1 polymer ?
#
loop_
_entity_poly.entity_id
_entity_poly.type
_entity_poly.pdbx_seq_one_letter_code
_entity_poly.pdbx_strand_id
1 'polypeptide(L)'
;MFVFRGHWAHAHDVEQDHFMALAAMYVEAEPRYRQVAWLRDWQAFWLDATGAQGNGCSDLRADEYLLDDARVAEFRAFLRDYEAWCTAVGPALDLAVGIGPDKLVAFTRKVDAVLVGDTSHPAVNASTP
;
A
#
# COMPACT_ATOMS: atom_id res chain seq x y z
N MET A 1 16.83 -0.40 13.04
CA MET A 1 16.56 0.70 12.09
C MET A 1 15.80 0.08 10.93
N PHE A 2 14.57 0.53 10.67
CA PHE A 2 13.70 -0.04 9.64
C PHE A 2 14.36 0.02 8.27
N VAL A 3 14.77 -1.13 7.74
CA VAL A 3 15.52 -1.28 6.49
C VAL A 3 14.77 -0.64 5.33
N PHE A 4 13.43 -0.67 5.35
CA PHE A 4 12.56 -0.11 4.32
C PHE A 4 12.63 1.42 4.16
N ARG A 5 13.10 2.18 5.18
CA ARG A 5 13.01 3.66 5.17
C ARG A 5 13.78 4.29 4.01
N GLY A 6 14.90 3.67 3.62
CA GLY A 6 15.67 4.10 2.45
C GLY A 6 15.04 3.73 1.10
N HIS A 7 14.00 2.88 1.11
CA HIS A 7 13.43 2.30 -0.10
C HIS A 7 12.00 2.78 -0.41
N TRP A 8 11.38 3.59 0.45
CA TRP A 8 10.01 4.08 0.25
C TRP A 8 9.82 4.95 -0.98
N ALA A 9 10.82 5.75 -1.34
CA ALA A 9 10.80 6.54 -2.56
C ALA A 9 10.57 5.67 -3.82
N HIS A 10 10.92 4.39 -3.75
CA HIS A 10 10.70 3.46 -4.85
C HIS A 10 9.29 2.95 -4.95
N ALA A 11 8.52 2.90 -3.86
CA ALA A 11 7.12 2.47 -3.90
C ALA A 11 6.26 3.42 -4.73
N HIS A 12 6.66 4.68 -4.86
CA HIS A 12 5.93 5.70 -5.62
C HIS A 12 5.66 5.28 -7.08
N ASP A 13 4.40 5.35 -7.47
CA ASP A 13 3.92 5.02 -8.81
C ASP A 13 2.59 5.73 -9.08
N VAL A 14 2.20 5.83 -10.35
CA VAL A 14 0.91 6.42 -10.75
C VAL A 14 -0.29 5.63 -10.18
N GLU A 15 -0.05 4.40 -9.75
CA GLU A 15 -1.07 3.51 -9.18
C GLU A 15 -1.26 3.69 -7.68
N GLN A 16 -0.46 4.54 -7.03
CA GLN A 16 -0.50 4.78 -5.58
C GLN A 16 -1.86 5.33 -5.12
N ASP A 17 -2.41 6.33 -5.80
CA ASP A 17 -3.69 6.95 -5.39
C ASP A 17 -4.84 5.93 -5.40
N HIS A 18 -4.82 5.07 -6.41
CA HIS A 18 -5.81 4.03 -6.58
C HIS A 18 -5.61 2.87 -5.60
N PHE A 19 -4.36 2.47 -5.36
CA PHE A 19 -4.02 1.55 -4.28
C PHE A 19 -4.55 2.09 -2.96
N MET A 20 -4.25 3.33 -2.62
CA MET A 20 -4.64 3.92 -1.34
C MET A 20 -6.15 4.04 -1.20
N ALA A 21 -6.87 4.46 -2.26
CA ALA A 21 -8.32 4.56 -2.25
C ALA A 21 -8.99 3.19 -2.03
N LEU A 22 -8.55 2.17 -2.77
CA LEU A 22 -9.11 0.82 -2.65
C LEU A 22 -8.66 0.11 -1.39
N ALA A 23 -7.43 0.30 -0.94
CA ALA A 23 -6.93 -0.20 0.33
C ALA A 23 -7.73 0.40 1.50
N ALA A 24 -8.02 1.70 1.48
CA ALA A 24 -8.87 2.34 2.47
C ALA A 24 -10.30 1.77 2.48
N MET A 25 -10.88 1.51 1.30
CA MET A 25 -12.16 0.82 1.18
C MET A 25 -12.09 -0.62 1.73
N TYR A 26 -11.00 -1.34 1.48
CA TYR A 26 -10.81 -2.70 1.94
C TYR A 26 -10.65 -2.77 3.47
N VAL A 27 -9.93 -1.83 4.09
CA VAL A 27 -9.85 -1.68 5.56
C VAL A 27 -11.24 -1.46 6.16
N GLU A 28 -12.08 -0.65 5.52
CA GLU A 28 -13.48 -0.47 5.97
C GLU A 28 -14.29 -1.74 5.77
N ALA A 29 -14.15 -2.44 4.64
CA ALA A 29 -14.98 -3.59 4.30
C ALA A 29 -14.67 -4.86 5.11
N GLU A 30 -13.41 -5.09 5.47
CA GLU A 30 -12.96 -6.30 6.17
C GLU A 30 -12.99 -6.10 7.71
N PRO A 31 -13.89 -6.79 8.45
CA PRO A 31 -14.03 -6.62 9.90
C PRO A 31 -12.73 -6.78 10.69
N ARG A 32 -11.83 -7.66 10.24
CA ARG A 32 -10.53 -7.85 10.88
C ARG A 32 -9.70 -6.57 10.86
N TYR A 33 -9.57 -5.93 9.69
CA TYR A 33 -8.74 -4.72 9.53
C TYR A 33 -9.40 -3.49 10.11
N ARG A 34 -10.73 -3.45 10.13
CA ARG A 34 -11.48 -2.37 10.80
C ARG A 34 -11.17 -2.25 12.29
N GLN A 35 -10.79 -3.35 12.96
CA GLN A 35 -10.49 -3.38 14.39
C GLN A 35 -9.03 -3.00 14.71
N VAL A 36 -8.18 -2.88 13.70
CA VAL A 36 -6.78 -2.51 13.86
C VAL A 36 -6.67 -0.98 13.90
N ALA A 37 -6.49 -0.42 15.10
CA ALA A 37 -6.55 1.03 15.34
C ALA A 37 -5.64 1.84 14.41
N TRP A 38 -4.38 1.42 14.23
CA TRP A 38 -3.45 2.18 13.40
C TRP A 38 -3.79 2.10 11.90
N LEU A 39 -4.38 1.00 11.42
CA LEU A 39 -4.87 0.89 10.04
C LEU A 39 -6.10 1.77 9.81
N ARG A 40 -6.95 1.93 10.82
CA ARG A 40 -8.08 2.89 10.79
C ARG A 40 -7.60 4.32 10.74
N ASP A 41 -6.59 4.66 11.54
CA ASP A 41 -6.00 6.00 11.54
C ASP A 41 -5.32 6.29 10.20
N TRP A 42 -4.60 5.31 9.66
CA TRP A 42 -3.98 5.38 8.33
C TRP A 42 -5.02 5.56 7.21
N GLN A 43 -6.13 4.80 7.26
CA GLN A 43 -7.27 4.97 6.35
C GLN A 43 -7.85 6.39 6.44
N ALA A 44 -8.09 6.89 7.66
CA ALA A 44 -8.67 8.22 7.87
C ALA A 44 -7.74 9.33 7.35
N PHE A 45 -6.43 9.20 7.60
CA PHE A 45 -5.42 10.08 7.04
C PHE A 45 -5.49 10.13 5.52
N TRP A 46 -5.59 8.97 4.85
CA TRP A 46 -5.67 8.95 3.40
C TRP A 46 -6.91 9.66 2.89
N LEU A 47 -8.09 9.38 3.48
CA LEU A 47 -9.34 10.03 3.08
C LEU A 47 -9.27 11.56 3.20
N ASP A 48 -8.58 12.08 4.24
CA ASP A 48 -8.35 13.52 4.43
C ASP A 48 -7.33 14.10 3.43
N ALA A 49 -6.33 13.31 3.05
CA ALA A 49 -5.27 13.72 2.12
C ALA A 49 -5.64 13.58 0.62
N THR A 50 -6.66 12.76 0.29
CA THR A 50 -7.09 12.52 -1.08
C THR A 50 -7.50 13.82 -1.79
N GLY A 51 -6.97 14.05 -2.99
CA GLY A 51 -7.29 15.23 -3.81
C GLY A 51 -6.56 16.52 -3.45
N ALA A 52 -5.83 16.58 -2.32
CA ALA A 52 -4.90 17.67 -2.00
C ALA A 52 -3.47 17.42 -2.57
N GLN A 53 -3.32 16.25 -3.20
CA GLN A 53 -2.16 15.64 -3.84
C GLN A 53 -1.48 16.39 -4.99
N GLY A 54 -0.80 17.51 -4.76
CA GLY A 54 -0.12 18.25 -5.83
C GLY A 54 1.03 17.52 -6.55
N ASN A 55 1.78 16.63 -5.86
CA ASN A 55 2.97 15.95 -6.42
C ASN A 55 3.33 14.65 -5.64
N GLY A 56 2.41 13.67 -5.63
CA GLY A 56 2.64 12.21 -5.49
C GLY A 56 3.51 11.54 -4.39
N CYS A 57 4.35 12.19 -3.59
CA CYS A 57 5.57 11.49 -3.14
C CYS A 57 5.80 11.15 -1.64
N SER A 58 4.79 11.01 -0.77
CA SER A 58 5.04 10.64 0.66
C SER A 58 3.94 9.89 1.43
N ASP A 59 2.90 9.38 0.79
CA ASP A 59 1.57 9.29 1.45
C ASP A 59 1.19 7.95 2.06
N LEU A 60 2.08 6.97 2.08
CA LEU A 60 1.90 5.84 2.98
C LEU A 60 2.19 6.22 4.44
N ARG A 61 2.86 7.37 4.68
CA ARG A 61 3.31 7.85 6.00
C ARG A 61 3.90 6.72 6.85
N ALA A 62 4.72 5.90 6.22
CA ALA A 62 5.29 4.71 6.85
C ALA A 62 6.11 5.05 8.10
N ASP A 63 6.76 6.22 8.12
CA ASP A 63 7.50 6.69 9.30
C ASP A 63 6.60 6.98 10.51
N GLU A 64 5.30 7.10 10.30
CA GLU A 64 4.32 7.42 11.33
C GLU A 64 3.41 6.23 11.68
N TYR A 65 3.13 5.38 10.70
CA TYR A 65 2.25 4.23 10.89
C TYR A 65 3.00 2.92 11.12
N LEU A 66 4.17 2.73 10.50
CA LEU A 66 4.97 1.51 10.60
C LEU A 66 6.12 1.69 11.59
N LEU A 67 5.74 1.80 12.86
CA LEU A 67 6.63 2.20 13.96
C LEU A 67 7.41 1.04 14.59
N ASP A 68 7.01 -0.20 14.33
CA ASP A 68 7.56 -1.42 14.91
C ASP A 68 7.37 -2.62 13.98
N ASP A 69 8.11 -3.69 14.23
CA ASP A 69 8.09 -4.91 13.41
C ASP A 69 6.72 -5.62 13.44
N ALA A 70 5.93 -5.42 14.50
CA ALA A 70 4.60 -6.01 14.61
C ALA A 70 3.63 -5.33 13.64
N ARG A 71 3.64 -3.99 13.56
CA ARG A 71 2.87 -3.23 12.58
C ARG A 71 3.32 -3.53 11.16
N VAL A 72 4.62 -3.70 10.93
CA VAL A 72 5.13 -4.15 9.63
C VAL A 72 4.56 -5.53 9.28
N ALA A 73 4.63 -6.50 10.19
CA ALA A 73 4.08 -7.84 9.95
C ALA A 73 2.57 -7.82 9.68
N GLU A 74 1.82 -6.97 10.40
CA GLU A 74 0.39 -6.78 10.22
C GLU A 74 0.06 -6.11 8.88
N PHE A 75 0.82 -5.10 8.48
CA PHE A 75 0.65 -4.46 7.17
C PHE A 75 0.95 -5.42 6.03
N ARG A 76 1.98 -6.27 6.19
CA ARG A 76 2.28 -7.32 5.21
C ARG A 76 1.17 -8.37 5.11
N ALA A 77 0.50 -8.70 6.23
CA ALA A 77 -0.67 -9.57 6.19
C ALA A 77 -1.84 -8.90 5.47
N PHE A 78 -2.07 -7.62 5.74
CA PHE A 78 -3.03 -6.79 5.01
C PHE A 78 -2.76 -6.79 3.50
N LEU A 79 -1.51 -6.57 3.07
CA LEU A 79 -1.14 -6.55 1.65
C LEU A 79 -1.43 -7.89 0.95
N ARG A 80 -1.17 -9.02 1.61
CA ARG A 80 -1.48 -10.35 1.06
C ARG A 80 -2.99 -10.58 0.90
N ASP A 81 -3.77 -10.19 1.91
CA ASP A 81 -5.22 -10.35 1.87
C ASP A 81 -5.84 -9.39 0.83
N TYR A 82 -5.32 -8.17 0.74
CA TYR A 82 -5.69 -7.19 -0.29
C TYR A 82 -5.35 -7.69 -1.71
N GLU A 83 -4.16 -8.26 -1.93
CA GLU A 83 -3.78 -8.86 -3.21
C GLU A 83 -4.75 -9.99 -3.63
N ALA A 84 -5.07 -10.89 -2.69
CA ALA A 84 -6.02 -11.97 -2.92
C ALA A 84 -7.42 -11.41 -3.25
N TRP A 85 -7.85 -10.37 -2.54
CA TRP A 85 -9.11 -9.68 -2.81
C TRP A 85 -9.12 -9.04 -4.21
N CYS A 86 -8.10 -8.26 -4.57
CA CYS A 86 -7.99 -7.66 -5.91
C CYS A 86 -8.03 -8.70 -7.02
N THR A 87 -7.43 -9.86 -6.81
CA THR A 87 -7.47 -10.98 -7.76
C THR A 87 -8.89 -11.56 -7.86
N ALA A 88 -9.59 -11.74 -6.74
CA ALA A 88 -10.93 -12.31 -6.71
C ALA A 88 -12.01 -11.39 -7.31
N VAL A 89 -11.91 -10.07 -7.06
CA VAL A 89 -12.89 -9.07 -7.54
C VAL A 89 -12.43 -8.32 -8.78
N GLY A 90 -11.28 -8.71 -9.36
CA GLY A 90 -10.58 -7.96 -10.40
C GLY A 90 -11.42 -7.51 -11.60
N PRO A 91 -12.29 -8.36 -12.19
CA PRO A 91 -13.16 -7.94 -13.28
C PRO A 91 -14.16 -6.83 -12.89
N ALA A 92 -14.59 -6.80 -11.63
CA ALA A 92 -15.49 -5.76 -11.13
C ALA A 92 -14.73 -4.46 -10.80
N LEU A 93 -13.48 -4.57 -10.35
CA LEU A 93 -12.60 -3.40 -10.11
C LEU A 93 -12.29 -2.68 -11.42
N ASP A 94 -11.92 -3.40 -12.47
CA ASP A 94 -11.61 -2.81 -13.79
C ASP A 94 -12.80 -1.99 -14.34
N LEU A 95 -14.02 -2.54 -14.21
CA LEU A 95 -15.24 -1.87 -14.61
C LEU A 95 -15.56 -0.61 -13.77
N ALA A 96 -15.24 -0.64 -12.47
CA ALA A 96 -15.65 0.40 -11.53
C ALA A 96 -14.66 1.58 -11.43
N VAL A 97 -13.36 1.30 -11.52
CA VAL A 97 -12.30 2.32 -11.32
C VAL A 97 -11.40 2.51 -12.54
N GLY A 98 -11.60 1.75 -13.62
CA GLY A 98 -10.82 1.90 -14.87
C GLY A 98 -9.37 1.46 -14.75
N ILE A 99 -9.06 0.57 -13.80
CA ILE A 99 -7.72 0.10 -13.50
C ILE A 99 -7.69 -1.40 -13.56
N GLY A 100 -6.76 -1.90 -14.37
CA GLY A 100 -6.47 -3.32 -14.44
C GLY A 100 -6.06 -3.84 -13.05
N PRO A 101 -6.75 -4.87 -12.51
CA PRO A 101 -6.42 -5.45 -11.20
C PRO A 101 -4.95 -5.89 -11.11
N ASP A 102 -4.35 -6.28 -12.24
CA ASP A 102 -2.92 -6.63 -12.33
C ASP A 102 -1.99 -5.50 -11.90
N LYS A 103 -2.35 -4.23 -12.18
CA LYS A 103 -1.55 -3.06 -11.77
C LYS A 103 -1.60 -2.85 -10.26
N LEU A 104 -2.79 -3.02 -9.65
CA LEU A 104 -2.95 -2.94 -8.20
C LEU A 104 -2.22 -4.07 -7.48
N VAL A 105 -2.28 -5.29 -8.02
CA VAL A 105 -1.51 -6.44 -7.53
C VAL A 105 -0.02 -6.18 -7.64
N ALA A 106 0.46 -5.70 -8.80
CA ALA A 106 1.87 -5.36 -9.00
C ALA A 106 2.36 -4.29 -8.01
N PHE A 107 1.56 -3.24 -7.79
CA PHE A 107 1.88 -2.19 -6.82
C PHE A 107 1.87 -2.74 -5.38
N THR A 108 0.91 -3.59 -5.03
CA THR A 108 0.84 -4.24 -3.70
C THR A 108 2.10 -5.05 -3.41
N ARG A 109 2.56 -5.84 -4.39
CA ARG A 109 3.82 -6.62 -4.30
C ARG A 109 5.04 -5.73 -4.17
N LYS A 110 5.08 -4.62 -4.91
CA LYS A 110 6.12 -3.61 -4.82
C LYS A 110 6.20 -3.01 -3.41
N VAL A 111 5.06 -2.70 -2.78
CA VAL A 111 5.00 -2.23 -1.39
C VAL A 111 5.51 -3.31 -0.42
N ASP A 112 5.10 -4.58 -0.57
CA ASP A 112 5.59 -5.68 0.29
C ASP A 112 7.12 -5.86 0.16
N ALA A 113 7.64 -5.80 -1.07
CA ALA A 113 9.08 -5.89 -1.34
C ALA A 113 9.86 -4.74 -0.68
N VAL A 114 9.34 -3.51 -0.74
CA VAL A 114 9.93 -2.34 -0.07
C VAL A 114 9.94 -2.54 1.45
N LEU A 115 8.85 -3.04 2.05
CA LEU A 115 8.72 -3.26 3.49
C LEU A 115 9.76 -4.24 4.04
N VAL A 116 10.11 -5.28 3.28
CA VAL A 116 11.11 -6.26 3.69
C VAL A 116 12.53 -5.91 3.22
N GLY A 117 12.69 -4.84 2.44
CA GLY A 117 13.96 -4.51 1.80
C GLY A 117 14.42 -5.61 0.84
N ASP A 118 13.50 -6.21 0.07
CA ASP A 118 13.83 -7.25 -0.91
C ASP A 118 14.60 -6.65 -2.08
N THR A 119 15.93 -6.67 -1.97
CA THR A 119 16.87 -6.24 -3.00
C THR A 119 16.97 -7.23 -4.17
N SER A 120 16.05 -8.17 -4.33
CA SER A 120 15.88 -8.88 -5.61
C SER A 120 14.77 -8.26 -6.46
N HIS A 121 13.88 -7.47 -5.85
CA HIS A 121 12.80 -6.80 -6.54
C HIS A 121 13.33 -5.60 -7.35
N PRO A 122 13.02 -5.48 -8.66
CA PRO A 122 13.57 -4.43 -9.53
C PRO A 122 13.33 -3.02 -9.01
N ALA A 123 12.19 -2.79 -8.37
CA ALA A 123 11.85 -1.48 -7.80
C ALA A 123 12.69 -1.13 -6.56
N VAL A 124 13.08 -2.10 -5.73
CA VAL A 124 13.87 -1.85 -4.51
C VAL A 124 15.35 -1.57 -4.85
N ASN A 125 15.83 -2.18 -5.93
CA ASN A 125 17.20 -2.06 -6.43
C ASN A 125 17.48 -0.80 -7.26
N ALA A 126 16.48 0.02 -7.57
CA ALA A 126 16.69 1.24 -8.37
C ALA A 126 17.59 2.29 -7.67
N SER A 127 18.05 2.02 -6.44
CA SER A 127 19.16 2.71 -5.80
C SER A 127 20.41 1.84 -5.73
N THR A 128 21.19 1.80 -6.82
CA THR A 128 22.65 1.89 -6.72
C THR A 128 23.13 2.67 -7.95
N PRO A 129 23.91 3.76 -7.80
CA PRO A 129 24.43 4.55 -8.90
C PRO A 129 25.26 3.75 -9.91
#